data_AF-A0A4Z0RBP1-F1
#
_entry.id   AF-A0A4Z0RBP1-F1
#
_cell.length_a   1.000
_cell.length_b   1.000
_cell.length_c   1.000
_cell.angle_alpha   90.00
_cell.angle_beta   90.00
_cell.angle_gamma   90.00
#
_symmetry.space_group_name_H-M   'P 1'
#
loop_
_entity.id
_entity.type
_entity.pdbx_description
1 polymer ?
#
loop_
_entity_poly.entity_id
_entity_poly.type
_entity_poly.pdbx_seq_one_letter_code
_entity_poly.pdbx_strand_id
1 'polypeptide(L)'
;MMSVGQKIRERTEKEEEERLSRYATKSRDARRERLEEECPIRTKFQRDRDRILHSKPFRRLKHKTQVYIAPSGDHYRTRMTHSLEVSQICRTIARGLQLNEDLIEAIALGHDVGHTPFGHVGEEALRHIITHFEHNEQSIRILKVLAREGQGLNLTESVLDGILHHTGEIIPITLEGQIVKTGDRIAYLCHDYDDALRAGLLIQSDLPKKVKQTLGEKPSDMITTMVVDMIEASVERSGIYQSPKVQGAMQEFRQFMFDRVYNSSTLREERRKGQYIIQALFEYYYKDTSKLPESFLTWAGGDETQAVVDYISGLTDNYAIDLFGRLFIPR
;
A
#
# COMPACT_ATOMS: atom_id res chain seq x y z
N MET A 1 9.22 46.24 15.58
CA MET A 1 8.24 45.14 15.74
C MET A 1 7.63 44.86 14.37
N MET A 2 8.24 43.98 13.58
CA MET A 2 7.66 43.58 12.30
C MET A 2 6.46 42.66 12.61
N SER A 3 5.28 42.99 12.06
CA SER A 3 4.15 42.07 11.98
C SER A 3 4.62 40.84 11.18
N VAL A 4 4.99 39.78 11.90
CA VAL A 4 5.62 38.59 11.30
C VAL A 4 4.56 37.85 10.49
N GLY A 5 4.85 37.71 9.20
CA GLY A 5 3.93 37.35 8.15
C GLY A 5 3.18 36.04 8.35
N GLN A 6 2.09 35.93 7.58
CA GLN A 6 1.25 34.75 7.44
C GLN A 6 2.09 33.47 7.46
N LYS A 7 1.73 32.51 8.32
CA LYS A 7 2.46 31.24 8.47
C LYS A 7 2.53 30.55 7.10
N ILE A 8 3.67 29.97 6.73
CA ILE A 8 3.88 29.32 5.41
C ILE A 8 2.78 28.27 5.15
N ARG A 9 2.35 27.56 6.19
CA ARG A 9 1.20 26.64 6.11
C ARG A 9 -0.07 27.35 5.63
N GLU A 10 -0.47 28.44 6.28
CA GLU A 10 -1.72 29.16 5.98
C GLU A 10 -1.72 29.74 4.56
N ARG A 11 -0.55 30.14 4.05
CA ARG A 11 -0.39 30.53 2.64
C ARG A 11 -0.64 29.34 1.71
N THR A 12 -0.05 28.19 2.00
CA THR A 12 -0.24 26.95 1.21
C THR A 12 -1.70 26.49 1.23
N GLU A 13 -2.36 26.55 2.39
CA GLU A 13 -3.79 26.22 2.56
C GLU A 13 -4.70 27.18 1.75
N LYS A 14 -4.31 28.46 1.65
CA LYS A 14 -5.01 29.42 0.79
C LYS A 14 -4.81 29.13 -0.69
N GLU A 15 -3.58 28.81 -1.11
CA GLU A 15 -3.29 28.40 -2.49
C GLU A 15 -4.05 27.12 -2.88
N GLU A 16 -4.22 26.16 -1.97
CA GLU A 16 -5.06 24.98 -2.19
C GLU A 16 -6.53 25.36 -2.47
N GLU A 17 -7.08 26.35 -1.77
CA GLU A 17 -8.46 26.83 -1.97
C GLU A 17 -8.66 27.40 -3.38
N GLU A 18 -7.71 28.22 -3.82
CA GLU A 18 -7.80 28.96 -5.09
C GLU A 18 -7.47 28.08 -6.31
N ARG A 19 -6.53 27.14 -6.17
CA ARG A 19 -5.97 26.36 -7.29
C ARG A 19 -6.58 24.99 -7.47
N LEU A 20 -6.92 24.29 -6.39
CA LEU A 20 -7.41 22.92 -6.50
C LEU A 20 -8.89 22.91 -6.87
N SER A 21 -9.31 21.85 -7.58
CA SER A 21 -10.71 21.57 -7.90
C SER A 21 -11.61 21.71 -6.67
N ARG A 22 -12.88 22.08 -6.89
CA ARG A 22 -13.90 22.13 -5.84
C ARG A 22 -14.18 20.77 -5.19
N TYR A 23 -13.80 19.69 -5.87
CA TYR A 23 -13.93 18.32 -5.37
C TYR A 23 -12.66 17.82 -4.66
N ALA A 24 -11.58 18.61 -4.67
CA ALA A 24 -10.34 18.25 -3.99
C ALA A 24 -10.49 18.37 -2.48
N THR A 25 -9.91 17.43 -1.76
CA THR A 25 -9.87 17.49 -0.30
C THR A 25 -8.84 18.52 0.14
N LYS A 26 -9.26 19.53 0.91
CA LYS A 26 -8.38 20.62 1.37
C LYS A 26 -7.68 20.22 2.67
N SER A 27 -6.39 20.54 2.79
CA SER A 27 -5.60 20.26 3.99
C SER A 27 -6.14 20.98 5.22
N ARG A 28 -6.67 22.20 5.06
CA ARG A 28 -7.21 23.02 6.16
C ARG A 28 -8.33 22.31 6.91
N ASP A 29 -9.19 21.60 6.19
CA ASP A 29 -10.42 21.02 6.72
C ASP A 29 -10.23 19.60 7.27
N ALA A 30 -9.05 18.99 7.04
CA ALA A 30 -8.72 17.66 7.52
C ALA A 30 -8.70 17.58 9.05
N ARG A 31 -9.17 16.45 9.58
CA ARG A 31 -9.32 16.21 11.03
C ARG A 31 -8.43 15.08 11.49
N ARG A 32 -8.07 15.10 12.78
CA ARG A 32 -7.31 14.07 13.48
C ARG A 32 -8.09 13.62 14.70
N GLU A 33 -7.97 12.36 15.06
CA GLU A 33 -8.57 11.81 16.27
C GLU A 33 -8.03 12.50 17.54
N ARG A 34 -6.72 12.72 17.60
CA ARG A 34 -6.10 13.47 18.70
C ARG A 34 -5.67 14.85 18.24
N LEU A 35 -6.11 15.87 18.96
CA LEU A 35 -5.73 17.25 18.71
C LEU A 35 -4.23 17.44 18.93
N GLU A 36 -3.61 18.21 18.06
CA GLU A 36 -2.19 18.55 18.15
C GLU A 36 -1.98 19.99 17.66
N GLU A 37 -0.89 20.61 18.10
CA GLU A 37 -0.56 21.94 17.64
C GLU A 37 -0.28 21.93 16.12
N GLU A 38 -0.80 22.97 15.51
CA GLU A 38 -0.80 23.26 14.10
C GLU A 38 0.61 23.71 13.64
N CYS A 39 1.20 23.04 12.63
CA CYS A 39 2.57 23.34 12.22
C CYS A 39 2.63 24.70 11.48
N PRO A 40 3.61 25.57 11.76
CA PRO A 40 3.71 26.85 11.08
C PRO A 40 4.11 26.76 9.60
N ILE A 41 4.68 25.62 9.18
CA ILE A 41 5.25 25.45 7.83
C ILE A 41 4.46 24.46 6.99
N ARG A 42 4.19 23.26 7.52
CA ARG A 42 3.63 22.14 6.77
C ARG A 42 2.13 22.01 6.96
N THR A 43 1.41 21.70 5.88
CA THR A 43 -0.02 21.35 5.93
C THR A 43 -0.24 20.02 6.63
N LYS A 44 -1.50 19.70 7.00
CA LYS A 44 -1.82 18.45 7.70
C LYS A 44 -1.43 17.22 6.87
N PHE A 45 -1.67 17.22 5.56
CA PHE A 45 -1.31 16.10 4.69
C PHE A 45 0.21 15.98 4.47
N GLN A 46 0.94 17.09 4.37
CA GLN A 46 2.41 17.07 4.35
C GLN A 46 2.98 16.44 5.62
N ARG A 47 2.42 16.78 6.79
CA ARG A 47 2.83 16.15 8.06
C ARG A 47 2.54 14.65 8.07
N ASP A 48 1.42 14.22 7.50
CA ASP A 48 1.05 12.80 7.44
C ASP A 48 2.01 12.01 6.55
N ARG A 49 2.27 12.52 5.34
CA ARG A 49 3.28 11.97 4.45
C ARG A 49 4.61 11.81 5.16
N ASP A 50 5.11 12.87 5.79
CA ASP A 50 6.42 12.86 6.43
C ASP A 50 6.45 11.85 7.61
N ARG A 51 5.36 11.76 8.38
CA ARG A 51 5.23 10.79 9.48
C ARG A 51 5.30 9.35 8.96
N ILE A 52 4.60 9.05 7.86
CA ILE A 52 4.60 7.72 7.25
C ILE A 52 5.99 7.40 6.70
N LEU A 53 6.56 8.29 5.88
CA LEU A 53 7.85 8.13 5.23
C LEU A 53 8.98 7.85 6.24
N HIS A 54 9.01 8.56 7.36
CA HIS A 54 10.04 8.37 8.39
C HIS A 54 9.74 7.24 9.38
N SER A 55 8.62 6.54 9.25
CA SER A 55 8.21 5.49 10.19
C SER A 55 9.06 4.21 10.03
N LYS A 56 9.16 3.42 11.13
CA LYS A 56 9.75 2.07 11.06
C LYS A 56 8.94 1.14 10.13
N PRO A 57 7.59 1.11 10.17
CA PRO A 57 6.78 0.31 9.24
C PRO A 57 7.09 0.58 7.76
N PHE A 58 7.16 1.84 7.34
CA PHE A 58 7.50 2.17 5.95
C PHE A 58 8.90 1.69 5.58
N ARG A 59 9.89 1.88 6.45
CA ARG A 59 11.27 1.38 6.22
C ARG A 59 11.34 -0.14 6.03
N ARG A 60 10.46 -0.91 6.69
CA ARG A 60 10.42 -2.38 6.53
C ARG A 60 9.95 -2.81 5.15
N LEU A 61 9.20 -1.98 4.42
CA LEU A 61 8.76 -2.28 3.06
C LEU A 61 9.93 -2.52 2.09
N LYS A 62 11.13 -1.97 2.38
CA LYS A 62 12.36 -2.25 1.65
C LYS A 62 12.74 -3.73 1.67
N HIS A 63 12.37 -4.44 2.73
CA HIS A 63 12.73 -5.84 2.96
C HIS A 63 11.49 -6.75 2.92
N LYS A 64 10.43 -6.31 2.23
CA LYS A 64 9.26 -7.10 1.89
C LYS A 64 9.13 -7.16 0.38
N THR A 65 9.06 -8.37 -0.14
CA THR A 65 8.83 -8.63 -1.56
C THR A 65 7.41 -8.24 -1.96
N GLN A 66 7.26 -7.70 -3.18
CA GLN A 66 5.95 -7.37 -3.74
C GLN A 66 5.24 -8.65 -4.18
N VAL A 67 5.84 -9.38 -5.12
CA VAL A 67 5.45 -10.74 -5.52
C VAL A 67 6.56 -11.69 -5.10
N TYR A 68 6.20 -12.77 -4.40
CA TYR A 68 7.14 -13.81 -4.00
C TYR A 68 7.48 -14.71 -5.20
N ILE A 69 8.27 -14.16 -6.12
CA ILE A 69 9.01 -14.90 -7.15
C ILE A 69 10.42 -15.00 -6.59
N ALA A 70 10.91 -16.22 -6.35
CA ALA A 70 12.26 -16.44 -5.84
C ALA A 70 13.26 -15.62 -6.67
N PRO A 71 13.90 -14.57 -6.10
CA PRO A 71 14.71 -13.69 -6.93
C PRO A 71 16.09 -14.29 -7.05
N SER A 72 16.35 -15.00 -8.14
CA SER A 72 17.71 -15.06 -8.66
C SER A 72 18.01 -13.71 -9.34
N GLY A 73 18.54 -12.73 -8.59
CA GLY A 73 19.05 -11.46 -9.13
C GLY A 73 18.88 -10.22 -8.24
N ASP A 74 19.62 -9.15 -8.55
CA ASP A 74 19.75 -7.93 -7.73
C ASP A 74 18.68 -6.85 -7.98
N HIS A 75 17.72 -7.10 -8.88
CA HIS A 75 16.77 -6.09 -9.37
C HIS A 75 15.30 -6.37 -9.05
N TYR A 76 15.02 -7.16 -8.00
CA TYR A 76 13.63 -7.48 -7.64
C TYR A 76 12.92 -6.29 -6.99
N ARG A 77 11.63 -6.13 -7.31
CA ARG A 77 10.79 -5.07 -6.74
C ARG A 77 10.41 -5.40 -5.30
N THR A 78 10.45 -4.38 -4.46
CA THR A 78 10.02 -4.44 -3.07
C THR A 78 8.69 -3.72 -2.92
N ARG A 79 7.99 -3.91 -1.81
CA ARG A 79 6.80 -3.12 -1.49
C ARG A 79 7.08 -1.63 -1.40
N MET A 80 8.30 -1.25 -1.01
CA MET A 80 8.72 0.14 -0.98
C MET A 80 8.78 0.74 -2.38
N THR A 81 9.39 0.04 -3.34
CA THR A 81 9.43 0.52 -4.74
C THR A 81 8.04 0.59 -5.34
N HIS A 82 7.19 -0.40 -5.07
CA HIS A 82 5.78 -0.38 -5.47
C HIS A 82 5.04 0.84 -4.91
N SER A 83 5.13 1.09 -3.61
CA SER A 83 4.48 2.26 -2.97
C SER A 83 4.96 3.59 -3.56
N LEU A 84 6.24 3.70 -3.93
CA LEU A 84 6.79 4.89 -4.59
C LEU A 84 6.25 5.06 -6.02
N GLU A 85 6.10 3.97 -6.76
CA GLU A 85 5.52 3.96 -8.11
C GLU A 85 4.03 4.32 -8.08
N VAL A 86 3.26 3.75 -7.15
CA VAL A 86 1.86 4.12 -6.91
C VAL A 86 1.75 5.60 -6.60
N SER A 87 2.59 6.12 -5.70
CA SER A 87 2.63 7.56 -5.38
C SER A 87 2.87 8.42 -6.64
N GLN A 88 3.87 8.06 -7.45
CA GLN A 88 4.23 8.81 -8.65
C GLN A 88 3.10 8.82 -9.70
N ILE A 89 2.49 7.66 -9.95
CA ILE A 89 1.36 7.51 -10.89
C ILE A 89 0.16 8.32 -10.40
N CYS A 90 -0.22 8.13 -9.14
CA CYS A 90 -1.41 8.78 -8.57
C CYS A 90 -1.27 10.30 -8.50
N ARG A 91 -0.09 10.81 -8.15
CA ARG A 91 0.18 12.26 -8.16
C ARG A 91 0.11 12.86 -9.56
N THR A 92 0.47 12.10 -10.59
CA THR A 92 0.32 12.53 -11.98
C THR A 92 -1.16 12.68 -12.35
N ILE A 93 -2.00 11.73 -11.93
CA ILE A 93 -3.46 11.81 -12.10
C ILE A 93 -4.03 13.00 -11.31
N ALA A 94 -3.63 13.20 -10.05
CA ALA A 94 -4.06 14.36 -9.26
C ALA A 94 -3.69 15.69 -9.89
N ARG A 95 -2.51 15.83 -10.50
CA ARG A 95 -2.13 17.05 -11.23
C ARG A 95 -3.05 17.31 -12.41
N GLY A 96 -3.39 16.28 -13.18
CA GLY A 96 -4.35 16.39 -14.29
C GLY A 96 -5.76 16.79 -13.85
N LEU A 97 -6.17 16.37 -12.65
CA LEU A 97 -7.50 16.64 -12.09
C LEU A 97 -7.55 17.80 -11.07
N GLN A 98 -6.40 18.46 -10.85
CA GLN A 98 -6.23 19.51 -9.84
C GLN A 98 -6.68 19.08 -8.43
N LEU A 99 -6.32 17.86 -8.02
CA LEU A 99 -6.61 17.29 -6.69
C LEU A 99 -5.40 17.40 -5.75
N ASN A 100 -5.58 17.06 -4.48
CA ASN A 100 -4.54 17.24 -3.46
C ASN A 100 -3.43 16.17 -3.56
N GLU A 101 -2.27 16.57 -4.09
CA GLU A 101 -1.11 15.66 -4.25
C GLU A 101 -0.54 15.16 -2.92
N ASP A 102 -0.51 15.99 -1.87
CA ASP A 102 0.05 15.62 -0.57
C ASP A 102 -0.82 14.55 0.12
N LEU A 103 -2.15 14.62 -0.05
CA LEU A 103 -3.07 13.59 0.43
C LEU A 103 -2.85 12.26 -0.30
N ILE A 104 -2.78 12.28 -1.64
CA ILE A 104 -2.48 11.09 -2.44
C ILE A 104 -1.16 10.46 -2.01
N GLU A 105 -0.11 11.27 -1.88
CA GLU A 105 1.22 10.78 -1.52
C GLU A 105 1.19 10.13 -0.13
N ALA A 106 0.53 10.74 0.86
CA ALA A 106 0.38 10.16 2.19
C ALA A 106 -0.37 8.81 2.15
N ILE A 107 -1.47 8.71 1.40
CA ILE A 107 -2.23 7.45 1.26
C ILE A 107 -1.37 6.39 0.57
N ALA A 108 -0.74 6.72 -0.55
CA ALA A 108 0.08 5.80 -1.35
C ALA A 108 1.30 5.29 -0.57
N LEU A 109 1.95 6.10 0.26
CA LEU A 109 3.05 5.62 1.10
C LEU A 109 2.58 4.73 2.26
N GLY A 110 1.31 4.87 2.68
CA GLY A 110 0.76 4.18 3.84
C GLY A 110 -0.02 2.91 3.53
N HIS A 111 -0.49 2.70 2.29
CA HIS A 111 -1.43 1.63 1.97
C HIS A 111 -0.90 0.22 2.29
N ASP A 112 0.39 0.01 2.04
CA ASP A 112 1.03 -1.31 2.04
C ASP A 112 1.77 -1.68 3.34
N VAL A 113 1.79 -0.79 4.34
CA VAL A 113 2.60 -0.99 5.57
C VAL A 113 2.18 -2.19 6.41
N GLY A 114 0.94 -2.65 6.25
CA GLY A 114 0.31 -3.77 6.95
C GLY A 114 0.49 -5.14 6.31
N HIS A 115 1.09 -5.24 5.13
CA HIS A 115 1.36 -6.55 4.53
C HIS A 115 2.24 -7.40 5.43
N THR A 116 1.96 -8.69 5.52
CA THR A 116 2.80 -9.68 6.20
C THR A 116 4.13 -9.90 5.45
N PRO A 117 5.12 -10.56 6.08
CA PRO A 117 6.18 -11.21 5.32
C PRO A 117 5.61 -12.10 4.21
N PHE A 118 6.31 -12.19 3.08
CA PHE A 118 5.92 -12.96 1.90
C PHE A 118 4.63 -12.45 1.21
N GLY A 119 4.20 -11.22 1.50
CA GLY A 119 3.03 -10.59 0.88
C GLY A 119 1.75 -11.42 1.07
N HIS A 120 1.00 -11.62 -0.01
CA HIS A 120 -0.28 -12.35 0.01
C HIS A 120 -0.18 -13.78 0.55
N VAL A 121 0.99 -14.40 0.46
CA VAL A 121 1.25 -15.74 1.01
C VAL A 121 1.13 -15.72 2.53
N GLY A 122 1.67 -14.70 3.20
CA GLY A 122 1.55 -14.54 4.64
C GLY A 122 0.15 -14.13 5.07
N GLU A 123 -0.55 -13.30 4.29
CA GLU A 123 -1.95 -12.94 4.55
C GLU A 123 -2.86 -14.17 4.48
N GLU A 124 -2.67 -15.01 3.46
CA GLU A 124 -3.38 -16.28 3.32
C GLU A 124 -3.06 -17.22 4.49
N ALA A 125 -1.79 -17.30 4.91
CA ALA A 125 -1.41 -18.11 6.06
C ALA A 125 -2.08 -17.64 7.35
N LEU A 126 -2.14 -16.34 7.63
CA LEU A 126 -2.83 -15.80 8.79
C LEU A 126 -4.35 -15.99 8.70
N ARG A 127 -4.97 -15.77 7.53
CA ARG A 127 -6.41 -16.04 7.34
C ARG A 127 -6.80 -17.48 7.65
N HIS A 128 -5.95 -18.45 7.30
CA HIS A 128 -6.18 -19.85 7.66
C HIS A 128 -6.13 -20.13 9.17
N ILE A 129 -5.40 -19.31 9.94
CA ILE A 129 -5.22 -19.48 11.38
C ILE A 129 -6.31 -18.74 12.16
N ILE A 130 -6.56 -17.47 11.82
CA ILE A 130 -7.43 -16.57 12.60
C ILE A 130 -8.74 -16.22 11.89
N THR A 131 -9.08 -16.90 10.79
CA THR A 131 -10.27 -16.70 9.94
C THR A 131 -10.27 -15.41 9.12
N HIS A 132 -9.84 -14.28 9.69
CA HIS A 132 -9.85 -12.97 9.03
C HIS A 132 -8.52 -12.23 9.22
N PHE A 133 -7.91 -11.80 8.13
CA PHE A 133 -6.74 -10.92 8.13
C PHE A 133 -6.69 -10.18 6.80
N GLU A 134 -6.66 -8.86 6.85
CA GLU A 134 -6.58 -8.00 5.69
C GLU A 134 -5.48 -6.95 5.90
N HIS A 135 -4.56 -6.82 4.95
CA HIS A 135 -3.37 -5.95 5.11
C HIS A 135 -3.75 -4.48 5.28
N ASN A 136 -4.83 -4.01 4.66
CA ASN A 136 -5.33 -2.63 4.79
C ASN A 136 -5.82 -2.35 6.22
N GLU A 137 -6.50 -3.29 6.86
CA GLU A 137 -6.90 -3.18 8.27
C GLU A 137 -5.67 -3.17 9.18
N GLN A 138 -4.70 -4.04 8.90
CA GLN A 138 -3.44 -4.08 9.62
C GLN A 138 -2.61 -2.79 9.40
N SER A 139 -2.66 -2.17 8.22
CA SER A 139 -2.05 -0.86 7.95
C SER A 139 -2.62 0.20 8.88
N ILE A 140 -3.96 0.25 9.05
CA ILE A 140 -4.60 1.16 10.01
C ILE A 140 -4.16 0.85 11.44
N ARG A 141 -4.15 -0.42 11.85
CA ARG A 141 -3.71 -0.81 13.18
C ARG A 141 -2.26 -0.39 13.46
N ILE A 142 -1.36 -0.61 12.52
CA ILE A 142 0.04 -0.18 12.61
C ILE A 142 0.14 1.34 12.78
N LEU A 143 -0.57 2.10 11.94
CA LEU A 143 -0.46 3.56 11.90
C LEU A 143 -1.17 4.22 13.09
N LYS A 144 -2.24 3.63 13.63
CA LYS A 144 -2.98 4.16 14.77
C LYS A 144 -2.43 3.74 16.13
N VAL A 145 -1.88 2.52 16.22
CA VAL A 145 -1.50 1.90 17.50
C VAL A 145 -0.01 1.58 17.54
N LEU A 146 0.49 0.74 16.63
CA LEU A 146 1.80 0.09 16.83
C LEU A 146 3.00 1.00 16.54
N ALA A 147 2.85 1.96 15.63
CA ALA A 147 3.91 2.90 15.30
C ALA A 147 4.31 3.75 16.53
N ARG A 148 5.57 4.21 16.55
CA ARG A 148 6.11 5.01 17.67
C ARG A 148 5.88 4.35 19.03
N GLU A 149 6.18 3.04 19.12
CA GLU A 149 6.18 2.30 20.39
C GLU A 149 4.83 2.33 21.10
N GLY A 150 3.74 2.14 20.34
CA GLY A 150 2.38 2.10 20.89
C GLY A 150 1.62 3.42 20.85
N GLN A 151 2.24 4.49 20.36
CA GLN A 151 1.60 5.82 20.31
C GLN A 151 0.80 6.07 19.02
N GLY A 152 1.09 5.33 17.95
CA GLY A 152 0.60 5.63 16.61
C GLY A 152 1.20 6.91 16.01
N LEU A 153 0.81 7.23 14.78
CA LEU A 153 1.25 8.41 14.03
C LEU A 153 0.26 9.58 14.10
N ASN A 154 -0.92 9.38 14.68
CA ASN A 154 -2.00 10.38 14.77
C ASN A 154 -2.31 11.01 13.40
N LEU A 155 -2.50 10.21 12.34
CA LEU A 155 -2.74 10.71 10.98
C LEU A 155 -4.14 11.33 10.84
N THR A 156 -4.37 12.08 9.76
CA THR A 156 -5.70 12.61 9.44
C THR A 156 -6.66 11.50 9.01
N GLU A 157 -7.95 11.73 9.25
CA GLU A 157 -9.03 10.80 8.91
C GLU A 157 -9.05 10.49 7.40
N SER A 158 -8.85 11.49 6.54
CA SER A 158 -8.83 11.32 5.08
C SER A 158 -7.70 10.40 4.61
N VAL A 159 -6.52 10.46 5.26
CA VAL A 159 -5.40 9.56 4.96
C VAL A 159 -5.73 8.13 5.42
N LEU A 160 -6.28 7.98 6.61
CA LEU A 160 -6.67 6.67 7.15
C LEU A 160 -7.78 6.02 6.31
N ASP A 161 -8.79 6.78 5.90
CA ASP A 161 -9.86 6.30 5.02
C ASP A 161 -9.31 5.82 3.66
N GLY A 162 -8.44 6.63 3.04
CA GLY A 162 -7.78 6.25 1.79
C GLY A 162 -6.97 4.96 1.92
N ILE A 163 -6.22 4.81 3.01
CA ILE A 163 -5.43 3.60 3.29
C ILE A 163 -6.33 2.39 3.55
N LEU A 164 -7.42 2.55 4.30
CA LEU A 164 -8.31 1.44 4.62
C LEU A 164 -9.04 0.94 3.36
N HIS A 165 -9.49 1.86 2.51
CA HIS A 165 -10.38 1.55 1.39
C HIS A 165 -9.68 1.52 0.02
N HIS A 166 -8.34 1.55 -0.01
CA HIS A 166 -7.56 1.39 -1.25
C HIS A 166 -7.77 0.01 -1.91
N THR A 167 -8.28 -0.97 -1.16
CA THR A 167 -8.66 -2.30 -1.64
C THR A 167 -10.12 -2.61 -1.24
N GLY A 168 -10.64 -3.77 -1.65
CA GLY A 168 -12.01 -4.21 -1.38
C GLY A 168 -13.11 -3.43 -2.13
N GLU A 169 -14.35 -3.62 -1.72
CA GLU A 169 -15.55 -3.05 -2.38
C GLU A 169 -15.87 -1.62 -1.94
N ILE A 170 -15.46 -1.24 -0.72
CA ILE A 170 -15.74 0.09 -0.18
C ILE A 170 -14.94 1.12 -0.95
N ILE A 171 -15.60 2.18 -1.38
CA ILE A 171 -14.99 3.27 -2.13
C ILE A 171 -14.50 4.33 -1.13
N PRO A 172 -13.24 4.78 -1.21
CA PRO A 172 -12.74 5.89 -0.40
C PRO A 172 -13.61 7.14 -0.53
N ILE A 173 -13.75 7.88 0.56
CA ILE A 173 -14.58 9.08 0.65
C ILE A 173 -14.03 10.18 -0.27
N THR A 174 -12.70 10.30 -0.33
CA THR A 174 -12.01 11.33 -1.11
C THR A 174 -11.72 10.86 -2.52
N LEU A 175 -11.74 11.79 -3.49
CA LEU A 175 -11.31 11.49 -4.86
C LEU A 175 -9.83 11.09 -4.89
N GLU A 176 -9.01 11.68 -4.02
CA GLU A 176 -7.61 11.31 -3.82
C GLU A 176 -7.46 9.83 -3.42
N GLY A 177 -8.27 9.34 -2.48
CA GLY A 177 -8.31 7.93 -2.10
C GLY A 177 -8.77 7.03 -3.24
N GLN A 178 -9.78 7.45 -4.01
CA GLN A 178 -10.26 6.70 -5.19
C GLN A 178 -9.19 6.58 -6.29
N ILE A 179 -8.39 7.63 -6.48
CA ILE A 179 -7.22 7.57 -7.36
C ILE A 179 -6.23 6.54 -6.84
N VAL A 180 -5.88 6.54 -5.55
CA VAL A 180 -4.93 5.55 -5.02
C VAL A 180 -5.45 4.12 -5.17
N LYS A 181 -6.75 3.87 -4.91
CA LYS A 181 -7.39 2.57 -5.15
C LYS A 181 -7.20 2.06 -6.58
N THR A 182 -7.36 2.94 -7.57
CA THR A 182 -7.24 2.53 -8.98
C THR A 182 -5.79 2.58 -9.48
N GLY A 183 -5.00 3.51 -8.97
CA GLY A 183 -3.59 3.68 -9.32
C GLY A 183 -2.69 2.58 -8.77
N ASP A 184 -3.02 2.01 -7.60
CA ASP A 184 -2.40 0.78 -7.11
C ASP A 184 -2.56 -0.37 -8.12
N ARG A 185 -3.78 -0.52 -8.65
CA ARG A 185 -4.08 -1.50 -9.71
C ARG A 185 -3.32 -1.24 -11.01
N ILE A 186 -3.18 0.02 -11.42
CA ILE A 186 -2.36 0.39 -12.58
C ILE A 186 -0.90 -0.04 -12.36
N ALA A 187 -0.35 0.27 -11.20
CA ALA A 187 1.05 -0.01 -10.87
C ALA A 187 1.33 -1.51 -10.87
N TYR A 188 0.61 -2.31 -10.07
CA TYR A 188 0.93 -3.73 -9.94
C TYR A 188 0.69 -4.49 -11.25
N LEU A 189 -0.34 -4.16 -12.05
CA LEU A 189 -0.59 -4.85 -13.31
C LEU A 189 0.58 -4.68 -14.29
N CYS A 190 1.12 -3.47 -14.41
CA CYS A 190 2.21 -3.18 -15.33
C CYS A 190 3.55 -3.73 -14.83
N HIS A 191 3.80 -3.62 -13.53
CA HIS A 191 5.09 -3.97 -12.95
C HIS A 191 5.25 -5.47 -12.69
N ASP A 192 4.19 -6.16 -12.27
CA ASP A 192 4.20 -7.61 -12.17
C ASP A 192 4.26 -8.26 -13.55
N TYR A 193 3.69 -7.64 -14.58
CA TYR A 193 3.85 -8.09 -15.97
C TYR A 193 5.30 -7.95 -16.44
N ASP A 194 5.95 -6.82 -16.17
CA ASP A 194 7.37 -6.61 -16.47
C ASP A 194 8.26 -7.63 -15.73
N ASP A 195 8.01 -7.87 -14.45
CA ASP A 195 8.75 -8.84 -13.65
C ASP A 195 8.51 -10.28 -14.15
N ALA A 196 7.28 -10.62 -14.56
CA ALA A 196 6.97 -11.92 -15.14
C ALA A 196 7.64 -12.15 -16.50
N LEU A 197 7.78 -11.11 -17.34
CA LEU A 197 8.56 -11.18 -18.57
C LEU A 197 10.05 -11.41 -18.27
N ARG A 198 10.63 -10.67 -17.32
CA ARG A 198 12.04 -10.80 -16.93
C ARG A 198 12.35 -12.17 -16.33
N ALA A 199 11.42 -12.72 -15.56
CA ALA A 199 11.53 -14.06 -14.97
C ALA A 199 11.28 -15.19 -16.00
N GLY A 200 10.90 -14.86 -17.24
CA GLY A 200 10.56 -15.86 -18.27
C GLY A 200 9.27 -16.63 -17.98
N LEU A 201 8.43 -16.15 -17.05
CA LEU A 201 7.10 -16.72 -16.77
C LEU A 201 6.09 -16.41 -17.88
N LEU A 202 6.32 -15.30 -18.59
CA LEU A 202 5.54 -14.83 -19.72
C LEU A 202 6.45 -14.47 -20.88
N ILE A 203 5.90 -14.51 -22.09
CA ILE A 203 6.45 -13.84 -23.27
C ILE A 203 5.48 -12.78 -23.78
N GLN A 204 5.97 -11.73 -24.43
CA GLN A 204 5.14 -10.61 -24.91
C GLN A 204 4.00 -11.06 -25.83
N SER A 205 4.16 -12.18 -26.57
CA SER A 205 3.11 -12.76 -27.39
C SER A 205 1.92 -13.29 -26.59
N ASP A 206 2.10 -13.65 -25.31
CA ASP A 206 1.04 -14.19 -24.43
C ASP A 206 -0.02 -13.14 -24.08
N LEU A 207 0.36 -11.87 -24.08
CA LEU A 207 -0.52 -10.79 -23.66
C LEU A 207 -1.79 -10.73 -24.55
N PRO A 208 -3.00 -10.67 -23.96
CA PRO A 208 -4.25 -10.75 -24.74
C PRO A 208 -4.39 -9.64 -25.78
N LYS A 209 -5.03 -9.96 -26.91
CA LYS A 209 -5.18 -9.03 -28.04
C LYS A 209 -5.87 -7.72 -27.64
N LYS A 210 -6.92 -7.79 -26.81
CA LYS A 210 -7.64 -6.59 -26.36
C LYS A 210 -6.75 -5.69 -25.52
N VAL A 211 -5.94 -6.28 -24.65
CA VAL A 211 -4.98 -5.57 -23.79
C VAL A 211 -3.95 -4.86 -24.67
N LYS A 212 -3.32 -5.58 -25.61
CA LYS A 212 -2.36 -5.00 -26.57
C LYS A 212 -2.93 -3.82 -27.36
N GLN A 213 -4.14 -3.99 -27.90
CA GLN A 213 -4.78 -2.99 -28.74
C GLN A 213 -5.29 -1.77 -27.95
N THR A 214 -5.59 -1.94 -26.66
CA THR A 214 -6.20 -0.89 -25.84
C THR A 214 -5.19 -0.18 -24.97
N LEU A 215 -4.30 -0.92 -24.29
CA LEU A 215 -3.34 -0.38 -23.33
C LEU A 215 -1.92 -0.28 -23.91
N GLY A 216 -1.60 -1.07 -24.95
CA GLY A 216 -0.26 -1.17 -25.51
C GLY A 216 0.47 -2.44 -25.04
N GLU A 217 1.72 -2.58 -25.47
CA GLU A 217 2.52 -3.79 -25.20
C GLU A 217 3.62 -3.57 -24.16
N LYS A 218 4.11 -2.34 -24.04
CA LYS A 218 5.14 -1.98 -23.06
C LYS A 218 4.49 -1.47 -21.78
N PRO A 219 5.04 -1.79 -20.60
CA PRO A 219 4.53 -1.29 -19.32
C PRO A 219 4.38 0.24 -19.29
N SER A 220 5.31 0.99 -19.89
CA SER A 220 5.22 2.45 -19.98
C SER A 220 3.98 2.92 -20.72
N ASP A 221 3.69 2.30 -21.87
CA ASP A 221 2.57 2.68 -22.74
C ASP A 221 1.24 2.34 -22.06
N MET A 222 1.19 1.21 -21.36
CA MET A 222 0.06 0.78 -20.55
C MET A 222 -0.25 1.78 -19.43
N ILE A 223 0.77 2.18 -18.65
CA ILE A 223 0.61 3.18 -17.60
C ILE A 223 0.10 4.49 -18.19
N THR A 224 0.75 5.00 -19.25
CA THR A 224 0.32 6.24 -19.91
C THR A 224 -1.12 6.17 -20.36
N THR A 225 -1.53 5.10 -21.03
CA THR A 225 -2.90 4.95 -21.54
C THR A 225 -3.92 4.93 -20.40
N MET A 226 -3.68 4.16 -19.33
CA MET A 226 -4.59 4.08 -18.20
C MET A 226 -4.66 5.39 -17.41
N VAL A 227 -3.54 6.11 -17.27
CA VAL A 227 -3.48 7.41 -16.59
C VAL A 227 -4.22 8.49 -17.38
N VAL A 228 -3.96 8.59 -18.69
CA VAL A 228 -4.61 9.58 -19.56
C VAL A 228 -6.11 9.33 -19.59
N ASP A 229 -6.55 8.09 -19.80
CA ASP A 229 -7.97 7.74 -19.82
C ASP A 229 -8.67 8.10 -18.50
N MET A 230 -8.03 7.82 -17.35
CA MET A 230 -8.61 8.15 -16.06
C MET A 230 -8.76 9.65 -15.86
N ILE A 231 -7.78 10.45 -16.29
CA ILE A 231 -7.87 11.91 -16.24
C ILE A 231 -9.04 12.36 -17.12
N GLU A 232 -9.03 12.01 -18.41
CA GLU A 232 -10.06 12.45 -19.37
C GLU A 232 -11.48 12.02 -18.97
N ALA A 233 -11.65 10.81 -18.43
CA ALA A 233 -12.93 10.29 -17.97
C ALA A 233 -13.43 10.93 -16.66
N SER A 234 -12.56 11.61 -15.90
CA SER A 234 -12.85 12.14 -14.57
C SER A 234 -12.83 13.67 -14.46
N VAL A 235 -12.35 14.38 -15.49
CA VAL A 235 -12.32 15.86 -15.52
C VAL A 235 -13.71 16.43 -15.22
N GLU A 236 -13.76 17.40 -14.29
CA GLU A 236 -14.97 18.10 -13.84
C GLU A 236 -16.08 17.23 -13.24
N ARG A 237 -15.79 15.98 -12.87
CA ARG A 237 -16.75 15.07 -12.24
C ARG A 237 -16.51 14.93 -10.73
N SER A 238 -17.57 14.55 -10.02
CA SER A 238 -17.54 14.26 -8.57
C SER A 238 -17.09 12.84 -8.25
N GLY A 239 -16.34 12.18 -9.14
CA GLY A 239 -15.92 10.79 -9.01
C GLY A 239 -14.76 10.46 -9.94
N ILE A 240 -14.05 9.37 -9.65
CA ILE A 240 -12.95 8.86 -10.48
C ILE A 240 -13.44 7.72 -11.36
N TYR A 241 -13.20 7.81 -12.66
CA TYR A 241 -13.72 6.89 -13.66
C TYR A 241 -12.63 6.47 -14.65
N GLN A 242 -12.89 5.35 -15.32
CA GLN A 242 -12.20 4.92 -16.52
C GLN A 242 -13.23 4.72 -17.62
N SER A 243 -12.84 4.92 -18.88
CA SER A 243 -13.75 4.62 -19.98
C SER A 243 -14.11 3.13 -20.01
N PRO A 244 -15.31 2.75 -20.49
CA PRO A 244 -15.68 1.34 -20.60
C PRO A 244 -14.67 0.50 -21.39
N LYS A 245 -13.99 1.13 -22.37
CA LYS A 245 -12.94 0.50 -23.18
C LYS A 245 -11.72 0.14 -22.33
N VAL A 246 -11.17 1.11 -21.59
CA VAL A 246 -9.97 0.90 -20.75
C VAL A 246 -10.29 0.03 -19.54
N GLN A 247 -11.42 0.26 -18.87
CA GLN A 247 -11.87 -0.58 -17.76
C GLN A 247 -11.99 -2.05 -18.17
N GLY A 248 -12.61 -2.32 -19.33
CA GLY A 248 -12.74 -3.66 -19.86
C GLY A 248 -11.42 -4.30 -20.27
N ALA A 249 -10.41 -3.52 -20.67
CA ALA A 249 -9.06 -4.04 -20.96
C ALA A 249 -8.27 -4.31 -19.68
N MET A 250 -8.39 -3.45 -18.66
CA MET A 250 -7.76 -3.68 -17.35
C MET A 250 -8.31 -4.91 -16.64
N GLN A 251 -9.62 -5.17 -16.74
CA GLN A 251 -10.22 -6.38 -16.17
C GLN A 251 -9.66 -7.64 -16.85
N GLU A 252 -9.56 -7.65 -18.17
CA GLU A 252 -8.97 -8.76 -18.93
C GLU A 252 -7.48 -8.95 -18.60
N PHE A 253 -6.73 -7.84 -18.48
CA PHE A 253 -5.33 -7.89 -18.10
C PHE A 253 -5.13 -8.47 -16.69
N ARG A 254 -5.96 -8.05 -15.73
CA ARG A 254 -5.96 -8.60 -14.38
C ARG A 254 -6.26 -10.09 -14.39
N GLN A 255 -7.30 -10.53 -15.10
CA GLN A 255 -7.65 -11.95 -15.18
C GLN A 255 -6.49 -12.77 -15.77
N PHE A 256 -5.87 -12.29 -16.85
CA PHE A 256 -4.69 -12.90 -17.44
C PHE A 256 -3.52 -13.03 -16.44
N MET A 257 -3.20 -11.98 -15.68
CA MET A 257 -2.13 -12.02 -14.68
C MET A 257 -2.43 -13.02 -13.56
N PHE A 258 -3.69 -13.12 -13.11
CA PHE A 258 -4.11 -14.13 -12.13
C PHE A 258 -3.92 -15.55 -12.65
N ASP A 259 -4.38 -15.82 -13.86
CA ASP A 259 -4.33 -17.17 -14.43
C ASP A 259 -2.90 -17.63 -14.74
N ARG A 260 -2.05 -16.70 -15.19
CA ARG A 260 -0.71 -17.03 -15.72
C ARG A 260 0.42 -16.84 -14.73
N VAL A 261 0.30 -15.88 -13.80
CA VAL A 261 1.40 -15.51 -12.90
C VAL A 261 1.04 -15.84 -11.45
N TYR A 262 -0.05 -15.27 -10.93
CA TYR A 262 -0.36 -15.41 -9.51
C TYR A 262 -0.76 -16.84 -9.12
N ASN A 263 -1.44 -17.58 -10.01
CA ASN A 263 -1.82 -18.98 -9.80
C ASN A 263 -0.84 -19.99 -10.44
N SER A 264 0.36 -19.54 -10.86
CA SER A 264 1.32 -20.42 -11.53
C SER A 264 1.83 -21.54 -10.61
N SER A 265 1.94 -22.75 -11.16
CA SER A 265 2.49 -23.90 -10.44
C SER A 265 3.96 -23.73 -10.08
N THR A 266 4.70 -22.94 -10.85
CA THR A 266 6.13 -22.65 -10.65
C THR A 266 6.42 -22.03 -9.28
N LEU A 267 5.50 -21.24 -8.74
CA LEU A 267 5.67 -20.58 -7.44
C LEU A 267 5.09 -21.38 -6.26
N ARG A 268 4.50 -22.55 -6.52
CA ARG A 268 3.73 -23.29 -5.51
C ARG A 268 4.58 -23.76 -4.34
N GLU A 269 5.80 -24.24 -4.60
CA GLU A 269 6.67 -24.75 -3.54
C GLU A 269 7.14 -23.63 -2.60
N GLU A 270 7.57 -22.51 -3.17
CA GLU A 270 8.02 -21.34 -2.42
C GLU A 270 6.86 -20.73 -1.60
N ARG A 271 5.66 -20.66 -2.16
CA ARG A 271 4.45 -20.27 -1.41
C ARG A 271 4.19 -21.19 -0.21
N ARG A 272 4.30 -22.52 -0.39
CA ARG A 272 4.12 -23.48 0.71
C ARG A 272 5.16 -23.27 1.82
N LYS A 273 6.42 -23.01 1.48
CA LYS A 273 7.47 -22.70 2.46
C LYS A 273 7.15 -21.41 3.24
N GLY A 274 6.76 -20.34 2.54
CA GLY A 274 6.35 -19.08 3.16
C GLY A 274 5.16 -19.24 4.11
N GLN A 275 4.12 -19.96 3.69
CA GLN A 275 2.96 -20.28 4.54
C GLN A 275 3.38 -21.05 5.79
N TYR A 276 4.23 -22.06 5.64
CA TYR A 276 4.69 -22.88 6.76
C TYR A 276 5.49 -22.06 7.78
N ILE A 277 6.38 -21.17 7.32
CA ILE A 277 7.13 -20.26 8.20
C ILE A 277 6.18 -19.41 9.05
N ILE A 278 5.16 -18.80 8.43
CA ILE A 278 4.19 -17.96 9.15
C ILE A 278 3.39 -18.78 10.17
N GLN A 279 2.91 -19.97 9.78
CA GLN A 279 2.17 -20.86 10.68
C GLN A 279 3.00 -21.30 11.88
N ALA A 280 4.25 -21.73 11.64
CA ALA A 280 5.14 -22.17 12.71
C ALA A 280 5.49 -21.03 13.68
N LEU A 281 5.80 -19.83 13.15
CA LEU A 281 6.04 -18.66 13.99
C LEU A 281 4.81 -18.29 14.81
N PHE A 282 3.61 -18.31 14.21
CA PHE A 282 2.37 -18.04 14.93
C PHE A 282 2.17 -19.04 16.07
N GLU A 283 2.24 -20.34 15.78
CA GLU A 283 2.04 -21.39 16.78
C GLU A 283 3.05 -21.28 17.93
N TYR A 284 4.30 -20.96 17.63
CA TYR A 284 5.35 -20.81 18.63
C TYR A 284 5.07 -19.68 19.64
N TYR A 285 4.68 -18.50 19.15
CA TYR A 285 4.38 -17.37 20.02
C TYR A 285 3.01 -17.48 20.68
N TYR A 286 2.03 -18.09 20.01
CA TYR A 286 0.69 -18.29 20.56
C TYR A 286 0.69 -19.30 21.71
N LYS A 287 1.51 -20.36 21.63
CA LYS A 287 1.67 -21.34 22.73
C LYS A 287 2.24 -20.73 24.01
N ASP A 288 3.00 -19.64 23.88
CA ASP A 288 3.67 -18.99 25.01
C ASP A 288 3.96 -17.52 24.66
N THR A 289 2.98 -16.67 24.98
CA THR A 289 3.00 -15.23 24.68
C THR A 289 4.07 -14.47 25.45
N SER A 290 4.64 -15.06 26.51
CA SER A 290 5.77 -14.46 27.25
C SER A 290 7.04 -14.31 26.40
N LYS A 291 7.11 -15.04 25.27
CA LYS A 291 8.21 -14.95 24.29
C LYS A 291 8.08 -13.77 23.33
N LEU A 292 6.91 -13.13 23.26
CA LEU A 292 6.74 -11.90 22.49
C LEU A 292 7.51 -10.76 23.15
N PRO A 293 7.90 -9.72 22.39
CA PRO A 293 8.37 -8.49 23.02
C PRO A 293 7.27 -7.91 23.92
N GLU A 294 7.63 -7.55 25.15
CA GLU A 294 6.73 -7.22 26.28
C GLU A 294 5.60 -6.24 25.93
N SER A 295 5.87 -5.31 25.02
CA SER A 295 4.92 -4.26 24.64
C SER A 295 3.76 -4.73 23.75
N PHE A 296 3.88 -5.84 23.02
CA PHE A 296 2.87 -6.26 22.04
C PHE A 296 1.56 -6.69 22.69
N LEU A 297 1.62 -7.42 23.80
CA LEU A 297 0.41 -7.79 24.54
C LEU A 297 -0.32 -6.57 25.09
N THR A 298 0.44 -5.58 25.55
CA THR A 298 -0.10 -4.28 26.01
C THR A 298 -0.77 -3.53 24.86
N TRP A 299 -0.14 -3.43 23.69
CA TRP A 299 -0.71 -2.76 22.52
C TRP A 299 -1.92 -3.50 21.94
N ALA A 300 -2.02 -4.81 22.18
CA ALA A 300 -3.18 -5.63 21.86
C ALA A 300 -4.29 -5.57 22.92
N GLY A 301 -4.12 -4.82 24.02
CA GLY A 301 -5.12 -4.75 25.09
C GLY A 301 -5.34 -6.08 25.80
N GLY A 302 -4.31 -6.94 25.84
CA GLY A 302 -4.39 -8.28 26.41
C GLY A 302 -4.86 -9.37 25.43
N ASP A 303 -5.21 -9.03 24.19
CA ASP A 303 -5.52 -10.03 23.16
C ASP A 303 -4.25 -10.72 22.66
N GLU A 304 -4.07 -11.96 23.10
CA GLU A 304 -2.93 -12.80 22.74
C GLU A 304 -2.84 -13.07 21.23
N THR A 305 -3.98 -13.32 20.57
CA THR A 305 -4.03 -13.59 19.13
C THR A 305 -3.55 -12.37 18.37
N GLN A 306 -4.11 -11.19 18.70
CA GLN A 306 -3.74 -9.95 18.04
C GLN A 306 -2.28 -9.56 18.32
N ALA A 307 -1.77 -9.81 19.52
CA ALA A 307 -0.37 -9.54 19.86
C ALA A 307 0.59 -10.35 18.98
N VAL A 308 0.29 -11.64 18.74
CA VAL A 308 1.07 -12.50 17.84
C VAL A 308 0.96 -12.01 16.38
N VAL A 309 -0.24 -11.68 15.91
CA VAL A 309 -0.49 -11.14 14.56
C VAL A 309 0.28 -9.84 14.32
N ASP A 310 0.27 -8.93 15.29
CA ASP A 310 0.98 -7.65 15.22
C ASP A 310 2.49 -7.83 15.12
N TYR A 311 3.03 -8.78 15.87
CA TYR A 311 4.45 -9.09 15.82
C TYR A 311 4.84 -9.69 14.48
N ILE A 312 4.13 -10.73 14.03
CA ILE A 312 4.45 -11.50 12.83
C ILE A 312 4.25 -10.67 11.56
N SER A 313 3.12 -9.97 11.43
CA SER A 313 2.87 -9.10 10.26
C SER A 313 3.91 -7.97 10.18
N GLY A 314 4.44 -7.55 11.33
CA GLY A 314 5.50 -6.56 11.45
C GLY A 314 6.90 -7.01 11.04
N LEU A 315 7.16 -8.29 10.81
CA LEU A 315 8.48 -8.80 10.41
C LEU A 315 8.81 -8.48 8.95
N THR A 316 10.08 -8.55 8.56
CA THR A 316 10.51 -8.54 7.15
C THR A 316 10.71 -9.97 6.66
N ASP A 317 10.77 -10.20 5.35
CA ASP A 317 10.87 -11.55 4.77
C ASP A 317 12.10 -12.30 5.29
N ASN A 318 13.29 -11.69 5.17
CA ASN A 318 14.54 -12.30 5.64
C ASN A 318 14.56 -12.49 7.16
N TYR A 319 14.01 -11.53 7.91
CA TYR A 319 13.98 -11.67 9.37
C TYR A 319 13.05 -12.82 9.80
N ALA A 320 11.93 -13.03 9.11
CA ALA A 320 11.04 -14.15 9.38
C ALA A 320 11.73 -15.50 9.08
N ILE A 321 12.49 -15.59 7.97
CA ILE A 321 13.29 -16.78 7.63
C ILE A 321 14.38 -17.03 8.69
N ASP A 322 15.14 -16.01 9.07
CA ASP A 322 16.21 -16.12 10.06
C ASP A 322 15.67 -16.47 11.46
N LEU A 323 14.51 -15.91 11.82
CA LEU A 323 13.83 -16.21 13.07
C LEU A 323 13.36 -17.67 13.08
N PHE A 324 12.73 -18.14 12.00
CA PHE A 324 12.33 -19.53 11.85
C PHE A 324 13.54 -20.47 11.96
N GLY A 325 14.64 -20.18 11.26
CA GLY A 325 15.86 -20.97 11.33
C GLY A 325 16.43 -21.05 12.75
N ARG A 326 16.46 -19.93 13.49
CA ARG A 326 16.94 -19.92 14.89
C ARG A 326 16.05 -20.70 15.85
N LEU A 327 14.74 -20.73 15.64
CA LEU A 327 13.78 -21.33 16.56
C LEU A 327 13.57 -22.83 16.32
N PHE A 328 13.63 -23.28 15.05
CA PHE A 328 13.21 -24.63 14.68
C PHE A 328 14.30 -25.51 14.08
N ILE A 329 15.44 -24.94 13.68
CA ILE A 329 16.55 -25.71 13.10
C ILE A 329 17.64 -25.91 14.18
N PRO A 330 17.93 -27.15 14.58
CA PRO A 330 19.02 -27.45 15.52
C PRO A 330 20.37 -26.94 15.01
N ARG A 331 21.24 -26.55 15.94
CA ARG A 331 22.61 -26.09 15.64
C ARG A 331 23.65 -27.16 15.94
#